data_AF-A0A965QCS8-F1
#
_entry.id   AF-A0A965QCS8-F1
#
_cell.length_a   1.000
_cell.length_b   1.000
_cell.length_c   1.000
_cell.angle_alpha   90.00
_cell.angle_beta   90.00
_cell.angle_gamma   90.00
#
_symmetry.space_group_name_H-M   'P 1'
#
loop_
_entity.id
_entity.type
_entity.pdbx_description
1 polymer ?
#
loop_
_entity_poly.entity_id
_entity_poly.type
_entity_poly.pdbx_seq_one_letter_code
_entity_poly.pdbx_strand_id
1 'polypeptide(L)' 'MLMLAMRILPTTSAFAFLLLTSALAASLAAPLAHAQNADWPVYGGNTDHTHYTTLSQISPANVKQLKVAWTYATHDEWQG' A
#
# COMPACT_ATOMS: atom_id res chain seq x y z
N MET A 1 -44.32 -2.28 46.29
CA MET A 1 -43.69 -3.43 45.60
C MET A 1 -44.07 -3.30 44.13
N LEU A 2 -43.27 -2.80 43.18
CA LEU A 2 -41.82 -2.60 43.06
C LEU A 2 -41.62 -1.42 42.06
N MET A 3 -40.72 -0.47 42.34
CA MET A 3 -40.25 0.52 41.36
C MET A 3 -39.14 -0.13 40.52
N LEU A 4 -39.26 -0.13 39.18
CA LEU A 4 -38.20 -0.64 38.30
C LEU A 4 -37.32 0.53 37.82
N ALA A 5 -36.09 0.57 38.31
CA ALA A 5 -35.11 1.61 38.01
C ALA A 5 -34.61 1.53 36.57
N MET A 6 -34.80 2.63 35.84
CA MET A 6 -34.24 2.92 34.52
C MET A 6 -32.70 3.01 34.64
N ARG A 7 -31.99 1.94 34.28
CA ARG A 7 -30.53 1.97 34.16
C ARG A 7 -30.13 2.64 32.84
N ILE A 8 -29.82 3.93 32.93
CA ILE A 8 -29.08 4.69 31.93
C ILE A 8 -27.77 3.98 31.58
N LEU A 9 -27.57 3.56 30.33
CA LEU A 9 -26.26 3.10 29.84
C LEU A 9 -25.28 4.28 29.91
N PRO A 10 -24.06 4.12 30.43
CA PRO A 10 -23.12 5.21 30.57
C PRO A 10 -22.62 5.65 29.18
N THR A 11 -22.88 6.92 28.84
CA THR A 11 -22.46 7.59 27.60
C THR A 11 -20.95 7.56 27.34
N THR A 12 -20.14 7.17 28.33
CA THR A 12 -18.70 6.98 28.23
C THR A 12 -18.30 5.81 27.31
N SER A 13 -19.14 4.76 27.21
CA SER A 13 -18.82 3.56 26.41
C SER A 13 -18.98 3.81 24.90
N ALA A 14 -19.94 4.64 24.51
CA ALA A 14 -20.12 5.05 23.12
C ALA A 14 -18.95 5.92 22.62
N PHE A 15 -18.43 6.81 23.47
CA PHE A 15 -17.25 7.63 23.15
C PHE A 15 -15.97 6.79 23.02
N ALA A 16 -15.75 5.83 23.92
CA ALA A 16 -14.61 4.92 23.82
C ALA A 16 -14.66 4.06 22.55
N PHE A 17 -15.86 3.61 22.15
CA PHE A 17 -16.06 2.85 20.91
C PHE A 17 -15.83 3.70 19.66
N LEU A 18 -16.28 4.97 19.66
CA LEU A 18 -16.04 5.94 18.58
C LEU A 18 -14.56 6.35 18.46
N LEU A 19 -13.86 6.45 19.58
CA LEU A 19 -12.41 6.71 19.60
C LEU A 19 -11.61 5.51 19.08
N LEU A 20 -12.04 4.28 19.42
CA LEU A 20 -11.39 3.07 18.96
C LEU A 20 -11.59 2.84 17.45
N THR A 21 -12.77 3.13 16.92
CA THR A 21 -13.05 3.06 15.47
C THR A 21 -12.32 4.16 14.69
N SER A 22 -12.22 5.37 15.24
CA SER A 22 -11.44 6.47 14.66
C SER A 22 -9.94 6.15 14.60
N ALA A 23 -9.38 5.57 15.65
CA ALA A 23 -7.96 5.17 15.69
C ALA A 23 -7.64 4.04 14.70
N LEU A 24 -8.58 3.11 14.48
CA LEU A 24 -8.43 2.07 13.45
C LEU A 24 -8.50 2.65 12.04
N ALA A 25 -9.41 3.59 11.76
CA ALA A 25 -9.51 4.24 10.46
C ALA A 25 -8.23 5.03 10.08
N ALA A 26 -7.60 5.69 11.05
CA ALA A 26 -6.35 6.43 10.82
C ALA A 26 -5.12 5.53 10.57
N SER A 27 -5.12 4.30 11.10
CA SER A 27 -4.00 3.35 10.91
C SER A 27 -4.06 2.60 9.58
N LEU A 28 -5.23 2.54 8.93
CA LEU A 28 -5.36 2.03 7.55
C LEU A 28 -4.99 3.05 6.47
N ALA A 29 -4.85 4.33 6.82
CA ALA A 29 -4.34 5.35 5.92
C ALA A 29 -2.81 5.24 5.78
N ALA A 30 -2.33 4.12 5.23
CA ALA A 30 -0.96 4.04 4.75
C ALA A 30 -0.77 5.15 3.70
N PRO A 31 0.29 5.96 3.76
CA PRO A 31 0.57 6.91 2.70
C PRO A 31 0.68 6.13 1.40
N LEU A 32 -0.24 6.37 0.47
CA LEU A 32 -0.08 5.95 -0.91
C LEU A 32 1.18 6.66 -1.39
N ALA A 33 2.30 5.94 -1.40
CA ALA A 33 3.50 6.39 -2.06
C ALA A 33 3.07 6.74 -3.48
N HIS A 34 3.06 8.04 -3.80
CA HIS A 34 2.79 8.48 -5.16
C HIS A 34 3.89 7.82 -5.99
N ALA A 35 3.49 6.89 -6.85
CA ALA A 35 4.43 6.25 -7.77
C ALA A 35 5.04 7.39 -8.58
N GLN A 36 6.33 7.66 -8.35
CA GLN A 36 7.07 8.54 -9.22
C GLN A 36 7.02 7.89 -10.61
N ASN A 37 6.32 8.54 -11.54
CA ASN A 37 6.21 8.04 -12.90
C ASN A 37 7.54 8.37 -13.59
N ALA A 38 8.48 7.44 -13.52
CA ALA A 38 9.76 7.53 -14.19
C ALA A 38 9.72 6.64 -15.43
N ASP A 39 9.83 7.26 -16.60
CA ASP A 39 9.88 6.57 -17.88
C ASP A 39 11.27 5.98 -18.17
N TRP A 40 11.32 5.07 -19.14
CA TRP A 40 12.56 4.52 -19.70
C TRP A 40 12.66 4.84 -21.19
N PRO A 41 12.97 6.09 -21.58
CA PRO A 41 12.85 6.53 -22.97
C PRO A 41 14.01 6.09 -23.87
N VAL A 42 15.16 5.76 -23.29
CA VAL A 42 16.39 5.40 -24.02
C VAL A 42 16.99 4.11 -23.48
N TYR A 43 17.65 3.36 -24.37
CA TYR A 43 18.48 2.25 -23.92
C TYR A 43 19.57 2.76 -22.97
N GLY A 44 19.88 2.03 -21.89
CA GLY A 44 20.85 2.48 -20.88
C GLY A 44 20.31 3.45 -19.81
N GLY A 45 19.03 3.82 -19.85
CA GLY A 45 18.33 4.56 -18.79
C GLY A 45 18.41 6.09 -18.89
N ASN A 46 19.54 6.64 -19.34
CA ASN A 46 19.71 8.07 -19.66
C ASN A 46 20.73 8.26 -20.79
N THR A 47 20.92 9.51 -21.24
CA THR A 47 21.86 9.87 -22.31
C THR A 47 23.31 9.44 -22.02
N ASP A 48 23.67 9.35 -20.74
CA ASP A 48 25.00 8.94 -20.28
C ASP A 48 25.11 7.40 -20.08
N HIS A 49 24.03 6.65 -20.38
CA HIS A 49 23.91 5.20 -20.25
C HIS A 49 24.31 4.64 -18.87
N THR A 50 23.94 5.32 -17.78
CA THR A 50 24.39 4.92 -16.43
C THR A 50 23.61 3.75 -15.82
N HIS A 51 22.48 3.37 -16.40
CA HIS A 51 21.55 2.38 -15.84
C HIS A 51 21.02 2.71 -14.42
N TYR A 52 21.12 3.97 -13.99
CA TYR A 52 20.71 4.44 -12.66
C TYR A 52 19.33 5.11 -12.69
N THR A 53 18.54 4.94 -11.62
CA THR A 53 17.23 5.58 -11.42
C THR A 53 17.11 6.21 -10.03
N THR A 54 16.31 7.27 -9.92
CA THR A 54 15.96 7.90 -8.64
C THR A 54 14.80 7.20 -7.91
N LEU A 55 14.16 6.20 -8.55
CA LEU A 55 13.10 5.41 -7.95
C LEU A 55 13.62 4.63 -6.72
N SER A 56 12.90 4.75 -5.60
CA SER A 56 13.30 4.15 -4.32
C SER A 56 12.22 3.26 -3.68
N GLN A 57 11.12 2.99 -4.40
CA GLN A 57 10.02 2.16 -3.90
C GLN A 57 10.47 0.73 -3.57
N ILE A 58 11.43 0.20 -4.33
CA ILE A 58 12.03 -1.12 -4.12
C ILE A 58 13.41 -0.92 -3.51
N SER A 59 13.71 -1.64 -2.43
CA SER A 59 14.94 -1.54 -1.65
C SER A 59 15.40 -2.93 -1.18
N PRO A 60 16.65 -3.09 -0.70
CA PRO A 60 17.13 -4.35 -0.14
C PRO A 60 16.25 -4.90 1.00
N ALA A 61 15.55 -4.03 1.73
CA ALA A 61 14.66 -4.43 2.82
C ALA A 61 13.37 -5.11 2.35
N ASN A 62 12.83 -4.72 1.18
CA ASN A 62 11.53 -5.17 0.68
C ASN A 62 11.60 -5.99 -0.61
N VAL A 63 12.75 -6.09 -1.29
CA VAL A 63 12.90 -6.81 -2.57
C VAL A 63 12.42 -8.27 -2.49
N LYS A 64 12.55 -8.91 -1.34
CA LYS A 64 12.06 -10.27 -1.08
C LYS A 64 10.54 -10.44 -1.15
N GLN A 65 9.78 -9.35 -1.18
CA GLN A 65 8.32 -9.34 -1.20
C GLN A 65 7.76 -9.18 -2.63
N LEU A 66 8.63 -9.00 -3.64
CA LEU A 66 8.21 -8.83 -5.02
C LEU A 66 7.46 -10.07 -5.53
N LYS A 67 6.43 -9.81 -6.32
CA LYS A 67 5.63 -10.82 -7.01
C LYS A 67 5.57 -10.46 -8.48
N VAL A 68 5.40 -11.47 -9.33
CA VAL A 68 5.16 -11.26 -10.76
C VAL A 68 3.87 -10.46 -10.92
N ALA A 69 3.96 -9.31 -11.59
CA ALA A 69 2.80 -8.48 -11.90
C ALA A 69 2.09 -8.96 -13.18
N TRP A 70 2.88 -9.35 -14.19
CA TRP A 70 2.41 -9.86 -15.48
C TRP A 70 3.55 -10.59 -16.21
N THR A 71 3.21 -11.35 -17.24
CA THR A 71 4.16 -12.06 -18.11
C THR A 71 3.74 -11.88 -19.57
N TYR A 72 4.71 -11.87 -20.49
CA TYR A 72 4.47 -11.76 -21.93
C TYR A 72 5.28 -12.82 -22.69
N ALA A 73 4.63 -13.57 -23.58
CA ALA A 73 5.26 -14.56 -24.44
C ALA A 73 5.72 -13.89 -25.74
N THR A 74 7.01 -13.98 -26.06
CA THR A 74 7.57 -13.34 -27.27
C THR A 74 7.29 -14.11 -28.55
N HIS A 75 7.03 -15.42 -28.44
CA HIS A 75 6.82 -16.34 -29.57
C HIS A 75 7.99 -16.38 -30.58
N ASP A 76 9.19 -16.00 -30.16
CA ASP A 76 10.41 -16.02 -30.98
C ASP A 76 11.11 -17.40 -30.89
N GLU A 77 10.34 -18.45 -31.13
CA GLU A 77 10.80 -19.83 -31.10
C GLU A 77 10.95 -20.39 -32.52
N TRP A 78 12.10 -20.99 -32.81
CA TRP A 78 12.30 -21.78 -34.02
C TRP A 78 11.47 -23.08 -33.91
N GLN A 79 10.54 -23.27 -34.85
CA GLN A 79 9.59 -24.39 -34.83
C GLN A 79 10.13 -25.71 -35.42
N GLY A 80 11.43 -25.76 -35.79
CA GLY A 80 12.05 -26.91 -36.45
C GLY A 80 12.30 -26.67 -37.93
#